data_AF-A0A4S4LD99-F1
#
_entry.id   AF-A0A4S4LD99-F1
#
_cell.length_a   1.000
_cell.length_b   1.000
_cell.length_c   1.000
_cell.angle_alpha   90.00
_cell.angle_beta   90.00
_cell.angle_gamma   90.00
#
_symmetry.space_group_name_H-M   'P 1'
#
loop_
_entity.id
_entity.type
_entity.pdbx_description
1 polymer ?
#
loop_
_entity_poly.entity_id
_entity_poly.type
_entity_poly.pdbx_seq_one_letter_code
_entity_poly.pdbx_strand_id
1 'polypeptide(L)'
;MVSAICQLLRKFVNTTCTIFDTKELPSEEAARGRRAAALAQKNPTADATSNQGNGKATTGPKSKTLNLATYKLHALADYCTTIRQFGTTDSYSTQIGELEHRRVKRRFARTNKHKFMAQLAQQEARERFITQSRAQLEIKQTKVDHRRRHKQREDSLPYTLPTAHHHISESSRNWHSITPWLMDRIGDRAVQNFLPQLIDHLLARFLGLAYDGDEYEFTDEQRGLLQIDQNRLYEHSVLRVNYTTYDVRRAQDSINPRTHPDVMVLSYEDDAGPNAQPHPYWYARILGIFHVMARYVGPGSQSHEMQRMDFLWVRWLGLDPQMRTGWAAMRLPAVGFVPESNADAFGFIDPQEVLRGVHLIPAFHHEHTTDLLNSSSCCRHQGKSQDYEEEEDWNLFYVNLYVSTSPSSNL
;
A
#
# COMPACT_ATOMS: atom_id res chain seq x y z
N MET A 1 -1.96 14.51 34.60
CA MET A 1 -1.19 14.87 33.38
C MET A 1 -1.33 16.34 33.01
N VAL A 2 -2.54 16.88 32.78
CA VAL A 2 -2.75 18.32 32.45
C VAL A 2 -2.22 19.28 33.52
N SER A 3 -2.47 19.02 34.81
CA SER A 3 -1.95 19.89 35.90
C SER A 3 -0.41 20.05 35.84
N ALA A 4 0.30 18.96 35.54
CA ALA A 4 1.76 18.98 35.44
C ALA A 4 2.26 19.80 34.24
N ILE A 5 1.58 19.74 33.09
CA ILE A 5 1.97 20.53 31.91
C ILE A 5 1.77 22.03 32.14
N CYS A 6 0.66 22.43 32.79
CA CYS A 6 0.41 23.82 33.14
C CYS A 6 1.43 24.35 34.15
N GLN A 7 1.85 23.53 35.12
CA GLN A 7 2.91 23.88 36.06
C GLN A 7 4.26 24.05 35.36
N LEU A 8 4.60 23.15 34.42
CA LEU A 8 5.83 23.25 33.63
C LEU A 8 5.85 24.50 32.74
N LEU A 9 4.73 24.85 32.11
CA LEU A 9 4.63 26.08 31.30
C LEU A 9 4.78 27.35 32.14
N ARG A 10 4.18 27.38 33.34
CA ARG A 10 4.36 28.50 34.28
C ARG A 10 5.80 28.59 34.78
N LYS A 11 6.43 27.45 35.07
CA LYS A 11 7.85 27.39 35.44
C LYS A 11 8.71 27.91 34.29
N PHE A 12 8.49 27.45 33.06
CA PHE A 12 9.21 27.91 31.87
C PHE A 12 9.12 29.44 31.70
N VAL A 13 7.94 30.04 31.86
CA VAL A 13 7.78 31.50 31.78
C VAL A 13 8.49 32.22 32.92
N ASN A 14 8.36 31.73 34.15
CA ASN A 14 8.89 32.42 35.33
C ASN A 14 10.40 32.24 35.52
N THR A 15 10.98 31.15 35.01
CA THR A 15 12.41 30.84 35.23
C THR A 15 13.22 30.86 33.95
N THR A 16 12.70 30.33 32.85
CA THR A 16 13.48 30.16 31.62
C THR A 16 13.37 31.41 30.75
N CYS A 17 12.16 31.95 30.53
CA CYS A 17 11.98 33.17 29.75
C CYS A 17 12.63 34.42 30.39
N THR A 18 12.91 34.40 31.70
CA THR A 18 13.65 35.49 32.37
C THR A 18 15.16 35.45 32.09
N ILE A 19 15.70 34.29 31.69
CA ILE A 19 17.14 34.09 31.42
C ILE A 19 17.48 34.45 29.97
N PHE A 20 16.54 34.25 29.04
CA PHE A 20 16.78 34.45 27.60
C PHE A 20 16.08 35.71 27.09
N ASP A 21 16.85 36.67 26.56
CA ASP A 21 16.31 37.86 25.88
C ASP A 21 15.87 37.50 24.45
N THR A 22 14.67 36.94 24.33
CA THR A 22 14.08 36.57 23.04
C THR A 22 13.47 37.79 22.35
N LYS A 23 13.87 38.02 21.10
CA LYS A 23 13.38 39.12 20.26
C LYS A 23 12.78 38.61 18.96
N GLU A 24 11.95 39.44 18.32
CA GLU A 24 11.43 39.18 16.99
C GLU A 24 12.56 38.88 15.98
N LEU A 25 12.30 37.94 15.08
CA LEU A 25 13.21 37.68 13.96
C LEU A 25 13.20 38.86 12.97
N PRO A 26 14.28 39.08 12.20
CA PRO A 26 14.34 40.17 11.20
C PRO A 26 13.16 40.15 10.21
N SER A 27 12.68 38.96 9.85
CA SER A 27 11.52 38.78 8.97
C SER A 27 10.20 39.20 9.62
N GLU A 28 10.04 38.96 10.92
CA GLU A 28 8.87 39.36 11.71
C GLU A 28 8.86 40.88 11.94
N GLU A 29 10.02 41.47 12.26
CA GLU A 29 10.19 42.90 12.39
C GLU A 29 9.84 43.62 11.07
N ALA A 30 10.37 43.13 9.94
CA ALA A 30 10.04 43.66 8.62
C ALA A 30 8.55 43.51 8.27
N ALA A 31 7.94 42.37 8.63
CA ALA A 31 6.51 42.14 8.41
C ALA A 31 5.63 43.08 9.27
N ARG A 32 6.04 43.36 10.51
CA ARG A 32 5.39 44.34 11.39
C ARG A 32 5.51 45.75 10.84
N GLY A 33 6.69 46.15 10.37
CA GLY A 33 6.92 47.44 9.71
C GLY A 33 6.01 47.65 8.50
N ARG A 34 5.91 46.64 7.62
CA ARG A 34 4.98 46.68 6.46
C ARG A 34 3.52 46.81 6.87
N ARG A 35 3.07 46.14 7.94
CA ARG A 35 1.70 46.25 8.45
C ARG A 35 1.41 47.63 9.04
N ALA A 36 2.34 48.19 9.82
CA ALA A 36 2.19 49.53 10.39
C ALA A 36 2.09 50.60 9.29
N ALA A 37 2.95 50.52 8.26
CA ALA A 37 2.88 51.39 7.10
C ALA A 37 1.56 51.25 6.32
N ALA A 38 1.08 50.01 6.12
CA ALA A 38 -0.20 49.77 5.44
C ALA A 38 -1.43 50.23 6.26
N LEU A 39 -1.35 50.20 7.59
CA LEU A 39 -2.38 50.75 8.49
C LEU A 39 -2.38 52.28 8.48
N ALA A 40 -1.21 52.92 8.49
CA ALA A 40 -1.06 54.36 8.36
C ALA A 40 -1.60 54.88 7.02
N GLN A 41 -1.46 54.11 5.93
CA GLN A 41 -2.03 54.45 4.63
C GLN A 41 -3.56 54.29 4.56
N LYS A 42 -4.18 53.50 5.45
CA LYS A 42 -5.63 53.24 5.44
C LYS A 42 -6.47 54.25 6.24
N ASN A 43 -5.89 54.92 7.25
CA ASN A 43 -6.56 55.93 8.06
C ASN A 43 -5.67 57.19 8.21
N PRO A 44 -5.79 58.18 7.31
CA PRO A 44 -4.97 59.40 7.36
C PRO A 44 -5.36 60.40 8.45
N THR A 45 -6.53 60.23 9.10
CA THR A 45 -7.16 61.26 9.96
C THR A 45 -7.41 60.79 11.40
N ALA A 46 -6.57 59.89 11.93
CA ALA A 46 -6.61 59.51 13.34
C ALA A 46 -5.36 59.99 14.09
N ASP A 47 -4.96 61.23 13.82
CA ASP A 47 -4.11 62.00 14.72
C ASP A 47 -4.96 63.14 15.30
N ALA A 48 -4.82 63.36 16.61
CA ALA A 48 -5.65 64.20 17.50
C ALA A 48 -6.90 63.50 18.08
N THR A 49 -6.74 62.72 19.16
CA THR A 49 -7.19 63.10 20.53
C THR A 49 -6.99 61.93 21.50
N SER A 50 -6.20 62.14 22.57
CA SER A 50 -5.97 61.30 23.77
C SER A 50 -5.32 59.91 23.51
N ASN A 51 -4.23 59.48 24.16
CA ASN A 51 -3.75 59.78 25.51
C ASN A 51 -2.22 59.65 25.56
N GLN A 52 -1.62 60.53 26.36
CA GLN A 52 -0.24 60.46 26.82
C GLN A 52 0.04 59.12 27.49
N GLY A 53 0.91 58.33 26.87
CA GLY A 53 1.59 57.21 27.50
C GLY A 53 2.99 57.16 26.91
N ASN A 54 3.98 57.60 27.70
CA ASN A 54 5.38 57.70 27.34
C ASN A 54 5.89 56.40 26.68
N GLY A 55 6.05 56.42 25.36
CA GLY A 55 6.57 55.30 24.59
C GLY A 55 7.19 55.82 23.32
N LYS A 56 8.46 56.23 23.42
CA LYS A 56 9.35 56.47 22.27
C LYS A 56 9.09 55.36 21.24
N ALA A 57 8.78 55.68 20.00
CA ALA A 57 8.66 54.68 18.94
C ALA A 57 10.01 53.96 18.83
N THR A 58 10.15 52.82 19.51
CA THR A 58 11.39 52.06 19.53
C THR A 58 11.56 51.41 18.17
N THR A 59 12.40 52.01 17.34
CA THR A 59 12.96 51.38 16.14
C THR A 59 13.87 50.24 16.57
N GLY A 60 13.41 49.01 16.38
CA GLY A 60 14.14 47.78 16.69
C GLY A 60 13.25 46.56 16.95
N PRO A 61 13.86 45.36 17.04
CA PRO A 61 13.13 44.11 17.26
C PRO A 61 12.50 44.12 18.65
N LYS A 62 11.20 43.79 18.74
CA LYS A 62 10.49 43.76 20.04
C LYS A 62 10.87 42.51 20.80
N SER A 63 11.00 42.65 22.12
CA SER A 63 11.09 41.48 23.00
C SER A 63 9.80 40.67 22.92
N LYS A 64 9.95 39.34 22.85
CA LYS A 64 8.88 38.37 22.67
C LYS A 64 8.93 37.37 23.81
N THR A 65 7.92 37.41 24.68
CA THR A 65 7.73 36.43 25.75
C THR A 65 6.57 35.49 25.42
N LEU A 66 6.61 34.29 25.99
CA LEU A 66 5.52 33.31 25.85
C LEU A 66 4.27 33.82 26.59
N ASN A 67 3.17 34.02 25.86
CA ASN A 67 1.90 34.43 26.44
C ASN A 67 1.08 33.21 26.88
N LEU A 68 0.90 33.05 28.20
CA LEU A 68 0.07 31.98 28.76
C LEU A 68 -1.43 32.27 28.74
N ALA A 69 -1.84 33.53 28.60
CA ALA A 69 -3.24 33.98 28.56
C ALA A 69 -3.84 33.82 27.15
N THR A 70 -3.67 32.65 26.54
CA THR A 70 -4.30 32.32 25.26
C THR A 70 -5.36 31.26 25.47
N TYR A 71 -6.48 31.38 24.74
CA TYR A 71 -7.59 30.42 24.83
C TYR A 71 -7.11 28.95 24.71
N LYS A 72 -6.17 28.70 23.80
CA LYS A 72 -5.58 27.37 23.58
C LYS A 72 -5.00 26.76 24.86
N LEU A 73 -4.36 27.57 25.70
CA LEU A 73 -3.75 27.10 26.95
C LEU A 73 -4.77 26.97 28.09
N HIS A 74 -5.84 27.77 28.07
CA HIS A 74 -6.93 27.63 29.04
C HIS A 74 -7.79 26.39 28.80
N ALA A 75 -8.02 26.04 27.53
CA ALA A 75 -8.79 24.86 27.14
C ALA A 75 -8.02 23.52 27.26
N LEU A 76 -6.72 23.55 27.62
CA LEU A 76 -5.86 22.35 27.72
C LEU A 76 -6.46 21.25 28.63
N ALA A 77 -7.14 21.64 29.70
CA ALA A 77 -7.79 20.70 30.62
C ALA A 77 -9.00 19.99 30.02
N ASP A 78 -9.72 20.69 29.14
CA ASP A 78 -10.96 20.20 28.55
C ASP A 78 -10.72 19.25 27.37
N TYR A 79 -9.51 19.25 26.78
CA TYR A 79 -9.19 18.31 25.71
C TYR A 79 -9.23 16.85 26.18
N CYS A 80 -8.82 16.55 27.41
CA CYS A 80 -8.82 15.16 27.91
C CYS A 80 -10.24 14.60 28.06
N THR A 81 -11.21 15.41 28.48
CA THR A 81 -12.62 15.00 28.54
C THR A 81 -13.23 14.92 27.15
N THR A 82 -12.93 15.91 26.29
CA THR A 82 -13.40 15.97 24.90
C THR A 82 -12.92 14.75 24.09
N ILE A 83 -11.66 14.35 24.21
CA ILE A 83 -11.10 13.17 23.51
C ILE A 83 -11.81 11.88 23.94
N ARG A 84 -12.14 11.73 25.22
CA ARG A 84 -12.87 10.55 25.71
C ARG A 84 -14.32 10.50 25.23
N GLN A 85 -14.94 11.65 25.02
CA GLN A 85 -16.35 11.74 24.60
C GLN A 85 -16.52 11.66 23.08
N PHE A 86 -15.58 12.21 22.31
CA PHE A 86 -15.75 12.42 20.86
C PHE A 86 -14.62 11.81 20.00
N GLY A 87 -13.65 11.14 20.60
CA GLY A 87 -12.48 10.59 19.89
C GLY A 87 -11.34 11.61 19.72
N THR A 88 -10.24 11.17 19.12
CA THR A 88 -9.07 12.03 18.88
C THR A 88 -9.40 13.09 17.82
N THR A 89 -8.90 14.32 18.00
CA THR A 89 -9.22 15.47 17.14
C THR A 89 -8.47 15.48 15.80
N ASP A 90 -7.76 14.40 15.49
CA ASP A 90 -6.85 14.23 14.35
C ASP A 90 -7.56 14.40 13.00
N SER A 91 -8.89 14.30 13.00
CA SER A 91 -9.75 14.44 11.81
C SER A 91 -10.38 15.83 11.63
N TYR A 92 -10.20 16.77 12.56
CA TYR A 92 -10.74 18.14 12.46
C TYR A 92 -9.65 19.16 12.13
N SER A 93 -8.94 18.93 11.04
CA SER A 93 -8.00 19.93 10.53
C SER A 93 -8.76 21.14 9.98
N THR A 94 -8.59 22.31 10.60
CA THR A 94 -9.09 23.58 10.06
C THR A 94 -8.35 23.98 8.77
N GLN A 95 -7.30 23.26 8.40
CA GLN A 95 -6.50 23.51 7.20
C GLN A 95 -7.35 23.44 5.94
N ILE A 96 -8.33 22.52 5.86
CA ILE A 96 -9.24 22.42 4.72
C ILE A 96 -10.05 23.72 4.58
N GLY A 97 -10.64 24.18 5.68
CA GLY A 97 -11.38 25.45 5.71
C GLY A 97 -10.48 26.65 5.40
N GLU A 98 -9.28 26.71 5.96
CA GLU A 98 -8.32 27.79 5.71
C GLU A 98 -7.85 27.84 4.25
N LEU A 99 -7.55 26.68 3.65
CA LEU A 99 -7.15 26.56 2.25
C LEU A 99 -8.28 27.00 1.31
N GLU A 100 -9.52 26.62 1.60
CA GLU A 100 -10.68 27.07 0.83
C GLU A 100 -10.91 28.59 0.97
N HIS A 101 -10.72 29.15 2.17
CA HIS A 101 -10.74 30.60 2.36
C HIS A 101 -9.68 31.33 1.53
N ARG A 102 -8.48 30.75 1.35
CA ARG A 102 -7.44 31.32 0.46
C ARG A 102 -7.88 31.27 -1.01
N ARG A 103 -8.60 30.23 -1.43
CA ARG A 103 -9.11 30.06 -2.80
C ARG A 103 -10.18 31.09 -3.12
N VAL A 104 -11.16 31.25 -2.24
CA VAL A 104 -12.24 32.26 -2.38
C VAL A 104 -11.69 33.69 -2.38
N LYS A 105 -10.72 34.00 -1.50
CA LYS A 105 -10.06 35.32 -1.48
C LYS A 105 -9.28 35.63 -2.76
N ARG A 106 -8.58 34.63 -3.34
CA ARG A 106 -7.89 34.76 -4.63
C ARG A 106 -8.87 35.04 -5.78
N ARG A 107 -10.02 34.35 -5.81
CA ARG A 107 -11.09 34.60 -6.79
C ARG A 107 -11.67 36.01 -6.64
N PHE A 108 -11.97 36.42 -5.40
CA PHE A 108 -12.53 37.75 -5.11
C PHE A 108 -11.62 38.88 -5.59
N ALA A 109 -10.29 38.76 -5.42
CA ALA A 109 -9.32 39.74 -5.92
C ALA A 109 -9.34 39.91 -7.44
N ARG A 110 -9.85 38.91 -8.20
CA ARG A 110 -9.99 38.93 -9.66
C ARG A 110 -11.38 39.36 -10.13
N THR A 111 -12.25 39.81 -9.23
CA THR A 111 -13.57 40.37 -9.57
C THR A 111 -13.54 41.88 -9.57
N ASN A 112 -14.50 42.53 -10.22
CA ASN A 112 -14.67 43.99 -10.16
C ASN A 112 -15.37 44.46 -8.86
N LYS A 113 -15.60 43.55 -7.90
CA LYS A 113 -16.25 43.77 -6.60
C LYS A 113 -17.71 44.25 -6.64
N HIS A 114 -18.32 44.38 -7.82
CA HIS A 114 -19.73 44.74 -7.98
C HIS A 114 -20.57 43.51 -8.28
N LYS A 115 -21.56 43.18 -7.42
CA LYS A 115 -22.35 41.93 -7.51
C LYS A 115 -21.44 40.69 -7.69
N PHE A 116 -20.39 40.61 -6.89
CA PHE A 116 -19.28 39.66 -7.05
C PHE A 116 -19.66 38.18 -6.88
N MET A 117 -20.80 37.88 -6.24
CA MET A 117 -21.27 36.49 -6.00
C MET A 117 -21.43 35.71 -7.32
N ALA A 118 -22.07 36.33 -8.33
CA ALA A 118 -22.25 35.71 -9.65
C ALA A 118 -20.91 35.52 -10.39
N GLN A 119 -19.98 36.47 -10.22
CA GLN A 119 -18.65 36.39 -10.83
C GLN A 119 -17.79 35.30 -10.19
N LEU A 120 -17.88 35.13 -8.86
CA LEU A 120 -17.22 34.04 -8.14
C LEU A 120 -17.72 32.68 -8.61
N ALA A 121 -19.04 32.51 -8.71
CA ALA A 121 -19.67 31.29 -9.20
C ALA A 121 -19.25 30.97 -10.65
N GLN A 122 -19.15 31.99 -11.51
CA GLN A 122 -18.71 31.80 -12.89
C GLN A 122 -17.22 31.43 -13.00
N GLN A 123 -16.35 32.01 -12.16
CA GLN A 123 -14.94 31.62 -12.10
C GLN A 123 -14.76 30.19 -11.60
N GLU A 124 -15.54 29.77 -10.60
CA GLU A 124 -15.57 28.39 -10.13
C GLU A 124 -16.04 27.42 -11.22
N ALA A 125 -17.12 27.74 -11.92
CA ALA A 125 -17.63 26.92 -13.01
C ALA A 125 -16.59 26.74 -14.13
N ARG A 126 -15.87 27.81 -14.49
CA ARG A 126 -14.77 27.74 -15.48
C ARG A 126 -13.60 26.90 -14.99
N GLU A 127 -13.16 27.06 -13.74
CA GLU A 127 -12.10 26.22 -13.16
C GLU A 127 -12.53 24.74 -13.17
N ARG A 128 -13.75 24.43 -12.71
CA ARG A 128 -14.28 23.07 -12.70
C ARG A 128 -14.33 22.48 -14.11
N PHE A 129 -14.78 23.24 -15.10
CA PHE A 129 -14.81 22.81 -16.51
C PHE A 129 -13.41 22.51 -17.06
N ILE A 130 -12.42 23.38 -16.79
CA ILE A 130 -11.03 23.17 -17.23
C ILE A 130 -10.42 21.94 -16.56
N THR A 131 -10.62 21.78 -15.25
CA THR A 131 -10.13 20.61 -14.50
C THR A 131 -10.77 19.32 -15.01
N GLN A 132 -12.10 19.30 -15.20
CA GLN A 132 -12.79 18.14 -15.78
C GLN A 132 -12.32 17.84 -17.20
N SER A 133 -12.11 18.88 -18.02
CA SER A 133 -11.63 18.73 -19.39
C SER A 133 -10.20 18.18 -19.44
N ARG A 134 -9.30 18.63 -18.56
CA ARG A 134 -7.94 18.10 -18.41
C ARG A 134 -7.95 16.65 -17.94
N ALA A 135 -8.74 16.34 -16.91
CA ALA A 135 -8.93 14.97 -16.45
C ALA A 135 -9.48 14.07 -17.57
N GLN A 136 -10.44 14.55 -18.38
CA GLN A 136 -10.95 13.78 -19.52
C GLN A 136 -9.92 13.58 -20.64
N LEU A 137 -9.04 14.54 -20.90
CA LEU A 137 -7.96 14.42 -21.88
C LEU A 137 -6.88 13.44 -21.42
N GLU A 138 -6.54 13.48 -20.14
CA GLU A 138 -5.60 12.57 -19.47
C GLU A 138 -6.18 11.14 -19.42
N ILE A 139 -7.47 11.00 -19.11
CA ILE A 139 -8.22 9.73 -19.22
C ILE A 139 -8.28 9.23 -20.67
N LYS A 140 -8.37 10.11 -21.68
CA LYS A 140 -8.39 9.70 -23.09
C LYS A 140 -7.01 9.25 -23.58
N GLN A 141 -5.93 9.93 -23.19
CA GLN A 141 -4.55 9.52 -23.52
C GLN A 141 -4.21 8.17 -22.85
N THR A 142 -4.49 8.02 -21.56
CA THR A 142 -4.30 6.75 -20.84
C THR A 142 -5.20 5.63 -21.37
N LYS A 143 -6.44 5.92 -21.80
CA LYS A 143 -7.34 4.91 -22.42
C LYS A 143 -6.88 4.42 -23.78
N VAL A 144 -6.17 5.22 -24.58
CA VAL A 144 -5.65 4.77 -25.90
C VAL A 144 -4.47 3.81 -25.71
N ASP A 145 -3.58 4.10 -24.77
CA ASP A 145 -2.47 3.22 -24.41
C ASP A 145 -2.94 1.96 -23.66
N HIS A 146 -3.92 2.09 -22.75
CA HIS A 146 -4.56 0.94 -22.11
C HIS A 146 -5.39 0.10 -23.07
N ARG A 147 -6.13 0.66 -24.04
CA ARG A 147 -6.92 -0.14 -25.00
C ARG A 147 -6.05 -1.02 -25.90
N ARG A 148 -4.82 -0.61 -26.21
CA ARG A 148 -3.88 -1.45 -26.97
C ARG A 148 -3.35 -2.65 -26.15
N ARG A 149 -3.20 -2.53 -24.82
CA ARG A 149 -2.81 -3.64 -23.91
C ARG A 149 -4.00 -4.45 -23.36
N HIS A 150 -5.17 -3.82 -23.14
CA HIS A 150 -6.36 -4.43 -22.52
C HIS A 150 -7.15 -5.31 -23.49
N LYS A 151 -7.19 -4.96 -24.79
CA LYS A 151 -7.94 -5.74 -25.79
C LYS A 151 -7.34 -7.15 -26.05
N GLN A 152 -6.16 -7.45 -25.50
CA GLN A 152 -5.52 -8.77 -25.61
C GLN A 152 -5.65 -9.66 -24.35
N ARG A 153 -6.06 -9.14 -23.19
CA ARG A 153 -5.99 -9.88 -21.90
C ARG A 153 -7.31 -10.02 -21.13
N GLU A 154 -8.41 -9.54 -21.71
CA GLU A 154 -9.72 -9.56 -21.06
C GLU A 154 -10.42 -10.92 -21.27
N ASP A 155 -10.04 -11.91 -20.47
CA ASP A 155 -10.92 -13.04 -20.16
C ASP A 155 -11.55 -12.73 -18.79
N SER A 156 -12.74 -12.10 -18.80
CA SER A 156 -13.51 -11.91 -17.58
C SER A 156 -13.93 -13.29 -17.06
N LEU A 157 -13.23 -13.79 -16.03
CA LEU A 157 -13.54 -15.06 -15.41
C LEU A 157 -14.90 -14.97 -14.70
N PRO A 158 -15.89 -15.81 -15.05
CA PRO A 158 -17.18 -15.82 -14.37
C PRO A 158 -17.02 -16.34 -12.94
N TYR A 159 -18.05 -16.12 -12.12
CA TYR A 159 -18.09 -16.70 -10.77
C TYR A 159 -17.99 -18.23 -10.83
N THR A 160 -17.24 -18.77 -9.89
CA THR A 160 -17.04 -20.22 -9.76
C THR A 160 -18.22 -20.85 -9.04
N LEU A 161 -18.58 -22.08 -9.40
CA LEU A 161 -19.56 -22.86 -8.65
C LEU A 161 -19.10 -23.01 -7.19
N PRO A 162 -19.98 -22.88 -6.18
CA PRO A 162 -19.60 -22.97 -4.76
C PRO A 162 -18.96 -24.30 -4.33
N THR A 163 -19.13 -25.36 -5.14
CA THR A 163 -18.59 -26.70 -4.91
C THR A 163 -17.16 -26.88 -5.39
N ALA A 164 -16.72 -26.08 -6.37
CA ALA A 164 -15.33 -26.12 -6.85
C ALA A 164 -14.44 -25.30 -5.93
N HIS A 165 -13.21 -25.75 -5.70
CA HIS A 165 -12.25 -25.05 -4.85
C HIS A 165 -11.76 -23.76 -5.51
N HIS A 166 -11.31 -23.86 -6.76
CA HIS A 166 -10.78 -22.73 -7.51
C HIS A 166 -11.22 -22.74 -8.98
N HIS A 167 -10.98 -21.64 -9.69
CA HIS A 167 -11.24 -21.50 -11.12
C HIS A 167 -10.21 -20.59 -11.77
N ILE A 168 -9.62 -21.09 -12.85
CA ILE A 168 -8.71 -20.39 -13.74
C ILE A 168 -9.26 -20.54 -15.17
N SER A 169 -9.03 -19.55 -16.03
CA SER A 169 -9.56 -19.54 -17.40
C SER A 169 -9.10 -20.78 -18.18
N GLU A 170 -9.97 -21.30 -19.07
CA GLU A 170 -9.62 -22.36 -20.03
C GLU A 170 -8.97 -21.82 -21.31
N SER A 171 -8.83 -20.50 -21.41
CA SER A 171 -8.24 -19.85 -22.56
C SER A 171 -6.80 -20.29 -22.78
N SER A 172 -6.52 -20.74 -24.00
CA SER A 172 -5.19 -21.06 -24.49
C SER A 172 -4.59 -19.95 -25.36
N ARG A 173 -5.17 -18.73 -25.29
CA ARG A 173 -4.82 -17.61 -26.19
C ARG A 173 -3.50 -16.95 -25.85
N ASN A 174 -3.22 -16.79 -24.56
CA ASN A 174 -2.03 -16.11 -24.06
C ASN A 174 -1.01 -17.17 -23.63
N TRP A 175 -0.06 -17.48 -24.50
CA TRP A 175 1.00 -18.45 -24.23
C TRP A 175 2.37 -17.90 -24.59
N HIS A 176 3.37 -18.36 -23.86
CA HIS A 176 4.78 -18.09 -24.06
C HIS A 176 5.49 -19.41 -24.33
N SER A 177 6.48 -19.41 -25.22
CA SER A 177 7.41 -20.54 -25.30
C SER A 177 8.35 -20.46 -24.10
N ILE A 178 8.47 -21.54 -23.33
CA ILE A 178 9.21 -21.53 -22.05
C ILE A 178 10.66 -21.13 -22.26
N THR A 179 11.33 -21.72 -23.26
CA THR A 179 12.77 -21.48 -23.48
C THR A 179 13.07 -20.03 -23.86
N PRO A 180 12.44 -19.42 -24.89
CA PRO A 180 12.63 -18.00 -25.16
C PRO A 180 12.23 -17.09 -23.99
N TRP A 181 11.15 -17.41 -23.29
CA TRP A 181 10.69 -16.62 -22.15
C TRP A 181 11.72 -16.58 -21.01
N LEU A 182 12.40 -17.70 -20.75
CA LEU A 182 13.51 -17.76 -19.80
C LEU A 182 14.77 -17.06 -20.33
N MET A 183 15.06 -17.21 -21.64
CA MET A 183 16.22 -16.57 -22.27
C MET A 183 16.16 -15.04 -22.20
N ASP A 184 14.98 -14.45 -22.41
CA ASP A 184 14.76 -13.01 -22.31
C ASP A 184 15.01 -12.46 -20.89
N ARG A 185 15.07 -13.34 -19.87
CA ARG A 185 15.24 -13.01 -18.45
C ARG A 185 16.55 -13.55 -17.89
N ILE A 186 17.49 -13.94 -18.75
CA ILE A 186 18.81 -14.41 -18.32
C ILE A 186 19.49 -13.36 -17.44
N GLY A 187 20.00 -13.81 -16.30
CA GLY A 187 20.69 -12.97 -15.32
C GLY A 187 19.80 -12.51 -14.14
N ASP A 188 18.49 -12.71 -14.21
CA ASP A 188 17.61 -12.53 -13.07
C ASP A 188 17.64 -13.77 -12.17
N ARG A 189 17.86 -13.58 -10.87
CA ARG A 189 17.89 -14.67 -9.88
C ARG A 189 16.52 -15.33 -9.73
N ALA A 190 15.44 -14.60 -9.98
CA ALA A 190 14.10 -15.15 -9.83
C ALA A 190 13.75 -16.26 -10.82
N VAL A 191 14.41 -16.28 -11.99
CA VAL A 191 14.23 -17.35 -13.00
C VAL A 191 15.34 -18.39 -12.96
N GLN A 192 16.31 -18.24 -12.03
CA GLN A 192 17.34 -19.24 -11.82
C GLN A 192 16.69 -20.53 -11.31
N ASN A 193 16.99 -21.65 -11.96
CA ASN A 193 16.37 -22.96 -11.66
C ASN A 193 14.85 -23.06 -11.84
N PHE A 194 14.22 -22.08 -12.49
CA PHE A 194 12.77 -22.08 -12.74
C PHE A 194 12.27 -23.39 -13.37
N LEU A 195 12.95 -23.87 -14.42
CA LEU A 195 12.51 -25.05 -15.15
C LEU A 195 12.71 -26.36 -14.35
N PRO A 196 13.89 -26.64 -13.75
CA PRO A 196 14.05 -27.76 -12.83
C PRO A 196 13.00 -27.78 -11.71
N GLN A 197 12.81 -26.66 -11.00
CA GLN A 197 11.83 -26.57 -9.90
C GLN A 197 10.40 -26.76 -10.40
N LEU A 198 10.05 -26.22 -11.58
CA LEU A 198 8.74 -26.42 -12.18
C LEU A 198 8.50 -27.91 -12.50
N ILE A 199 9.51 -28.58 -13.06
CA ILE A 199 9.40 -30.01 -13.39
C ILE A 199 9.23 -30.82 -12.11
N ASP A 200 9.99 -30.52 -11.05
CA ASP A 200 9.90 -31.21 -9.77
C ASP A 200 8.51 -31.03 -9.13
N HIS A 201 8.01 -29.79 -9.09
CA HIS A 201 6.64 -29.47 -8.63
C HIS A 201 5.57 -30.25 -9.39
N LEU A 202 5.65 -30.28 -10.73
CA LEU A 202 4.69 -31.02 -11.56
C LEU A 202 4.81 -32.52 -11.36
N LEU A 203 6.03 -33.05 -11.25
CA LEU A 203 6.29 -34.47 -11.13
C LEU A 203 5.83 -35.02 -9.77
N ALA A 204 6.05 -34.27 -8.68
CA ALA A 204 5.50 -34.59 -7.37
C ALA A 204 3.97 -34.75 -7.42
N ARG A 205 3.29 -33.85 -8.14
CA ARG A 205 1.83 -33.90 -8.34
C ARG A 205 1.39 -35.07 -9.21
N PHE A 206 2.10 -35.38 -10.30
CA PHE A 206 1.82 -36.56 -11.12
C PHE A 206 1.98 -37.87 -10.34
N LEU A 207 2.93 -37.93 -9.40
CA LEU A 207 3.15 -39.08 -8.51
C LEU A 207 2.15 -39.12 -7.33
N GLY A 208 1.35 -38.07 -7.13
CA GLY A 208 0.39 -37.97 -6.02
C GLY A 208 1.06 -37.81 -4.66
N LEU A 209 2.26 -37.22 -4.63
CA LEU A 209 2.93 -36.88 -3.37
C LEU A 209 2.20 -35.69 -2.70
N ALA A 210 2.16 -35.71 -1.37
CA ALA A 210 1.57 -34.60 -0.62
C ALA A 210 2.45 -33.37 -0.76
N TYR A 211 1.85 -32.19 -0.92
CA TYR A 211 2.60 -30.94 -0.97
C TYR A 211 3.29 -30.69 0.37
N ASP A 212 4.60 -30.49 0.32
CA ASP A 212 5.48 -30.25 1.47
C ASP A 212 6.24 -28.92 1.34
N GLY A 213 5.81 -28.04 0.43
CA GLY A 213 6.56 -26.83 0.09
C GLY A 213 7.50 -26.97 -1.11
N ASP A 214 7.34 -28.02 -1.92
CA ASP A 214 8.22 -28.38 -3.05
C ASP A 214 9.64 -28.78 -2.59
N GLU A 215 9.74 -29.52 -1.48
CA GLU A 215 11.02 -30.05 -0.99
C GLU A 215 11.48 -31.31 -1.75
N TYR A 216 10.62 -31.86 -2.63
CA TYR A 216 10.97 -33.03 -3.44
C TYR A 216 11.99 -32.71 -4.53
N GLU A 217 13.18 -33.31 -4.40
CA GLU A 217 14.18 -33.30 -5.46
C GLU A 217 14.13 -34.58 -6.31
N PHE A 218 14.15 -34.42 -7.63
CA PHE A 218 14.22 -35.53 -8.58
C PHE A 218 15.51 -35.49 -9.39
N THR A 219 15.94 -36.67 -9.85
CA THR A 219 17.12 -36.77 -10.71
C THR A 219 16.82 -36.27 -12.11
N ASP A 220 17.85 -35.83 -12.84
CA ASP A 220 17.67 -35.36 -14.22
C ASP A 220 17.07 -36.42 -15.16
N GLU A 221 17.35 -37.70 -14.88
CA GLU A 221 16.73 -38.82 -15.59
C GLU A 221 15.22 -38.88 -15.34
N GLN A 222 14.77 -38.67 -14.09
CA GLN A 222 13.35 -38.62 -13.74
C GLN A 222 12.67 -37.40 -14.35
N ARG A 223 13.32 -36.23 -14.27
CA ARG A 223 12.84 -34.98 -14.88
C ARG A 223 12.64 -35.12 -16.39
N GLY A 224 13.54 -35.82 -17.08
CA GLY A 224 13.47 -36.07 -18.53
C GLY A 224 12.27 -36.93 -18.97
N LEU A 225 11.59 -37.60 -18.04
CA LEU A 225 10.39 -38.40 -18.31
C LEU A 225 9.09 -37.56 -18.27
N LEU A 226 9.17 -36.31 -17.79
CA LEU A 226 8.08 -35.35 -17.87
C LEU A 226 8.11 -34.63 -19.23
N GLN A 227 7.00 -34.67 -19.94
CA GLN A 227 6.87 -34.04 -21.25
C GLN A 227 5.86 -32.89 -21.18
N ILE A 228 6.32 -31.67 -21.43
CA ILE A 228 5.46 -30.49 -21.58
C ILE A 228 5.13 -30.31 -23.07
N ASP A 229 3.84 -30.19 -23.38
CA ASP A 229 3.37 -30.04 -24.75
C ASP A 229 3.90 -28.74 -25.39
N GLN A 230 4.54 -28.90 -26.54
CA GLN A 230 4.99 -27.82 -27.42
C GLN A 230 5.85 -26.73 -26.74
N ASN A 231 6.45 -27.03 -25.58
CA ASN A 231 7.21 -26.06 -24.78
C ASN A 231 6.38 -24.81 -24.43
N ARG A 232 5.07 -24.95 -24.24
CA ARG A 232 4.14 -23.82 -24.04
C ARG A 232 3.77 -23.62 -22.58
N LEU A 233 3.90 -22.38 -22.13
CA LEU A 233 3.45 -21.87 -20.85
C LEU A 233 2.27 -20.92 -21.08
N TYR A 234 1.09 -21.26 -20.60
CA TYR A 234 -0.11 -20.45 -20.78
C TYR A 234 -0.32 -19.53 -19.58
N GLU A 235 -0.38 -18.21 -19.79
CA GLU A 235 -0.46 -17.19 -18.74
C GLU A 235 -1.90 -16.68 -18.55
N HIS A 236 -2.35 -16.69 -17.30
CA HIS A 236 -3.68 -16.24 -16.88
C HIS A 236 -3.62 -14.98 -16.04
N SER A 237 -4.71 -14.18 -16.10
CA SER A 237 -4.76 -12.89 -15.40
C SER A 237 -5.45 -12.96 -14.03
N VAL A 238 -6.32 -13.94 -13.79
CA VAL A 238 -7.15 -14.03 -12.58
C VAL A 238 -7.27 -15.48 -12.13
N LEU A 239 -7.20 -15.68 -10.82
CA LEU A 239 -7.52 -16.92 -10.11
C LEU A 239 -8.69 -16.61 -9.16
N ARG A 240 -9.75 -17.42 -9.19
CA ARG A 240 -10.83 -17.33 -8.21
C ARG A 240 -10.74 -18.48 -7.24
N VAL A 241 -10.74 -18.22 -5.93
CA VAL A 241 -10.69 -19.25 -4.87
C VAL A 241 -11.91 -19.12 -3.98
N ASN A 242 -12.62 -20.23 -3.80
CA ASN A 242 -13.76 -20.33 -2.90
C ASN A 242 -13.30 -20.80 -1.52
N TYR A 243 -13.61 -20.00 -0.50
CA TYR A 243 -13.27 -20.31 0.88
C TYR A 243 -14.52 -20.27 1.75
N THR A 244 -14.42 -20.90 2.92
CA THR A 244 -15.49 -20.90 3.91
C THR A 244 -15.25 -19.77 4.90
N THR A 245 -16.23 -18.89 5.08
CA THR A 245 -16.21 -17.82 6.07
C THR A 245 -16.58 -18.35 7.46
N TYR A 246 -16.30 -17.56 8.51
CA TYR A 246 -16.58 -17.92 9.89
C TYR A 246 -18.06 -18.24 10.18
N ASP A 247 -18.99 -17.65 9.43
CA ASP A 247 -20.43 -17.94 9.51
C ASP A 247 -20.85 -19.15 8.64
N VAL A 248 -19.89 -19.99 8.25
CA VAL A 248 -20.07 -21.23 7.48
C VAL A 248 -20.73 -20.97 6.12
N ARG A 249 -20.41 -19.82 5.51
CA ARG A 249 -20.84 -19.48 4.15
C ARG A 249 -19.68 -19.64 3.18
N ARG A 250 -20.01 -19.82 1.90
CA ARG A 250 -19.02 -19.77 0.83
C ARG A 250 -18.84 -18.33 0.38
N ALA A 251 -17.61 -17.85 0.44
CA ALA A 251 -17.18 -16.61 -0.18
C ALA A 251 -16.13 -16.92 -1.24
N GLN A 252 -15.83 -15.92 -2.07
CA GLN A 252 -14.89 -16.06 -3.17
C GLN A 252 -13.94 -14.89 -3.20
N ASP A 253 -12.65 -15.19 -3.23
CA ASP A 253 -11.60 -14.21 -3.49
C ASP A 253 -11.24 -14.21 -4.98
N SER A 254 -10.97 -13.02 -5.52
CA SER A 254 -10.50 -12.81 -6.89
C SER A 254 -9.05 -12.34 -6.82
N ILE A 255 -8.13 -13.26 -7.07
CA ILE A 255 -6.69 -13.04 -6.98
C ILE A 255 -6.16 -12.62 -8.35
N ASN A 256 -5.39 -11.53 -8.37
CA ASN A 256 -4.81 -10.97 -9.58
C ASN A 256 -3.37 -10.52 -9.29
N PRO A 257 -2.35 -11.05 -9.99
CA PRO A 257 -0.95 -10.71 -9.78
C PRO A 257 -0.65 -9.20 -9.82
N ARG A 258 -1.51 -8.40 -10.48
CA ARG A 258 -1.35 -6.94 -10.60
C ARG A 258 -1.99 -6.13 -9.48
N THR A 259 -3.02 -6.63 -8.79
CA THR A 259 -3.79 -5.79 -7.86
C THR A 259 -3.95 -6.40 -6.49
N HIS A 260 -4.22 -7.70 -6.43
CA HIS A 260 -4.41 -8.46 -5.18
C HIS A 260 -3.68 -9.80 -5.32
N PRO A 261 -2.33 -9.79 -5.26
CA PRO A 261 -1.52 -10.96 -5.56
C PRO A 261 -1.26 -11.86 -4.34
N ASP A 262 -1.54 -11.37 -3.14
CA ASP A 262 -1.11 -12.00 -1.90
C ASP A 262 -2.09 -13.11 -1.47
N VAL A 263 -1.56 -14.27 -1.13
CA VAL A 263 -2.30 -15.48 -0.74
C VAL A 263 -1.70 -16.12 0.51
N MET A 264 -2.48 -17.00 1.14
CA MET A 264 -1.97 -17.89 2.18
C MET A 264 -2.28 -19.36 1.90
N VAL A 265 -1.36 -20.21 2.38
CA VAL A 265 -1.42 -21.67 2.35
C VAL A 265 -1.20 -22.20 3.76
N LEU A 266 -1.48 -23.48 4.00
CA LEU A 266 -1.13 -24.11 5.27
C LEU A 266 0.40 -24.22 5.40
N SER A 267 0.91 -23.95 6.59
CA SER A 267 2.32 -24.18 6.91
C SER A 267 2.58 -25.67 7.19
N TYR A 268 3.72 -26.19 6.75
CA TYR A 268 4.19 -27.54 7.06
C TYR A 268 5.38 -27.51 8.05
N GLU A 269 5.35 -26.58 9.02
CA GLU A 269 6.39 -26.49 10.04
C GLU A 269 6.27 -27.64 11.06
N ASP A 270 7.07 -28.69 10.88
CA ASP A 270 7.07 -29.89 11.74
C ASP A 270 7.76 -29.68 13.11
N ASP A 271 8.62 -28.65 13.24
CA ASP A 271 9.51 -28.47 14.39
C ASP A 271 9.34 -27.10 15.09
N ALA A 272 8.14 -26.83 15.60
CA ALA A 272 8.04 -25.92 16.72
C ALA A 272 8.43 -26.71 17.98
N GLY A 273 9.69 -26.59 18.42
CA GLY A 273 10.18 -27.24 19.65
C GLY A 273 9.22 -27.07 20.84
N PRO A 274 9.33 -27.86 21.93
CA PRO A 274 8.23 -28.23 22.84
C PRO A 274 7.38 -27.12 23.49
N ASN A 275 7.72 -25.84 23.32
CA ASN A 275 7.01 -24.67 23.84
C ASN A 275 6.67 -23.59 22.78
N ALA A 276 6.94 -23.80 21.49
CA ALA A 276 6.55 -22.88 20.42
C ALA A 276 5.22 -23.34 19.80
N GLN A 277 4.28 -22.42 19.61
CA GLN A 277 3.12 -22.69 18.75
C GLN A 277 3.55 -22.37 17.31
N PRO A 278 3.58 -23.37 16.40
CA PRO A 278 3.91 -23.11 15.00
C PRO A 278 2.87 -22.16 14.41
N HIS A 279 3.32 -21.22 13.58
CA HIS A 279 2.40 -20.29 12.95
C HIS A 279 1.71 -21.01 11.78
N PRO A 280 0.37 -21.11 11.75
CA PRO A 280 -0.34 -22.10 10.94
C PRO A 280 -0.37 -21.85 9.43
N TYR A 281 0.18 -20.72 8.96
CA TYR A 281 0.04 -20.29 7.57
C TYR A 281 1.35 -19.76 6.99
N TRP A 282 1.67 -20.17 5.77
CA TRP A 282 2.65 -19.46 4.96
C TRP A 282 1.98 -18.43 4.06
N TYR A 283 2.73 -17.40 3.70
CA TYR A 283 2.24 -16.29 2.90
C TYR A 283 3.11 -16.14 1.65
N ALA A 284 2.45 -15.89 0.52
CA ALA A 284 3.12 -15.76 -0.76
C ALA A 284 2.50 -14.65 -1.59
N ARG A 285 3.32 -13.98 -2.39
CA ARG A 285 2.88 -13.05 -3.43
C ARG A 285 2.95 -13.75 -4.77
N ILE A 286 1.81 -13.85 -5.45
CA ILE A 286 1.75 -14.44 -6.79
C ILE A 286 2.34 -13.48 -7.82
N LEU A 287 3.34 -13.96 -8.54
CA LEU A 287 4.01 -13.28 -9.64
C LEU A 287 3.32 -13.60 -10.98
N GLY A 288 2.85 -14.83 -11.14
CA GLY A 288 2.14 -15.26 -12.34
C GLY A 288 1.26 -16.47 -12.09
N ILE A 289 0.16 -16.55 -12.84
CA ILE A 289 -0.77 -17.68 -12.83
C ILE A 289 -0.59 -18.39 -14.17
N PHE A 290 -0.23 -19.67 -14.14
CA PHE A 290 0.09 -20.40 -15.35
C PHE A 290 -0.60 -21.75 -15.42
N HIS A 291 -0.70 -22.28 -16.63
CA HIS A 291 -0.90 -23.70 -16.83
C HIS A 291 -0.01 -24.24 -17.94
N VAL A 292 0.24 -25.54 -17.86
CA VAL A 292 0.88 -26.32 -18.93
C VAL A 292 0.04 -27.55 -19.23
N MET A 293 0.14 -28.03 -20.46
CA MET A 293 -0.30 -29.39 -20.79
C MET A 293 0.93 -30.29 -20.66
N ALA A 294 0.88 -31.25 -19.75
CA ALA A 294 2.01 -32.13 -19.48
C ALA A 294 1.57 -33.59 -19.33
N ARG A 295 2.49 -34.52 -19.55
CA ARG A 295 2.30 -35.93 -19.22
C ARG A 295 3.58 -36.50 -18.62
N TYR A 296 3.42 -37.48 -17.75
CA TYR A 296 4.53 -38.23 -17.17
C TYR A 296 4.56 -39.65 -17.76
N VAL A 297 5.71 -40.04 -18.32
CA VAL A 297 5.88 -41.36 -18.99
C VAL A 297 6.77 -42.30 -18.17
N GLY A 298 7.12 -41.91 -16.94
CA GLY A 298 7.99 -42.69 -16.08
C GLY A 298 7.28 -43.71 -15.18
N PRO A 299 8.07 -44.44 -14.36
CA PRO A 299 7.53 -45.38 -13.37
C PRO A 299 6.60 -44.70 -12.38
N GLY A 300 5.44 -45.30 -12.10
CA GLY A 300 4.42 -44.71 -11.22
C GLY A 300 3.44 -43.76 -11.93
N SER A 301 3.55 -43.60 -13.25
CA SER A 301 2.56 -42.86 -14.04
C SER A 301 1.18 -43.50 -13.93
N GLN A 302 0.18 -42.69 -13.57
CA GLN A 302 -1.22 -43.10 -13.48
C GLN A 302 -1.95 -43.02 -14.83
N SER A 303 -1.45 -42.21 -15.77
CA SER A 303 -2.03 -42.01 -17.10
C SER A 303 -1.00 -41.51 -18.11
N HIS A 304 -1.13 -41.95 -19.36
CA HIS A 304 -0.30 -41.49 -20.48
C HIS A 304 -0.92 -40.34 -21.28
N GLU A 305 -2.09 -39.86 -20.89
CA GLU A 305 -2.77 -38.74 -21.53
C GLU A 305 -2.13 -37.40 -21.13
N MET A 306 -2.25 -36.40 -22.02
CA MET A 306 -1.86 -35.03 -21.70
C MET A 306 -2.84 -34.45 -20.70
N GLN A 307 -2.34 -34.08 -19.52
CA GLN A 307 -3.11 -33.50 -18.44
C GLN A 307 -2.82 -32.01 -18.32
N ARG A 308 -3.85 -31.23 -18.05
CA ARG A 308 -3.72 -29.83 -17.71
C ARG A 308 -3.24 -29.72 -16.27
N MET A 309 -2.12 -29.01 -16.06
CA MET A 309 -1.57 -28.73 -14.75
C MET A 309 -1.53 -27.21 -14.56
N ASP A 310 -2.40 -26.71 -13.69
CA ASP A 310 -2.38 -25.30 -13.26
C ASP A 310 -1.40 -25.14 -12.09
N PHE A 311 -0.62 -24.07 -12.09
CA PHE A 311 0.34 -23.74 -11.01
C PHE A 311 0.52 -22.22 -10.87
N LEU A 312 0.93 -21.80 -9.69
CA LEU A 312 1.18 -20.41 -9.35
C LEU A 312 2.68 -20.23 -9.15
N TRP A 313 3.27 -19.25 -9.82
CA TRP A 313 4.64 -18.84 -9.55
C TRP A 313 4.62 -17.72 -8.52
N VAL A 314 5.34 -17.89 -7.41
CA VAL A 314 5.22 -17.03 -6.24
C VAL A 314 6.57 -16.56 -5.70
N ARG A 315 6.52 -15.47 -4.93
CA ARG A 315 7.60 -15.00 -4.06
C ARG A 315 7.16 -15.15 -2.61
N TRP A 316 7.96 -15.84 -1.80
CA TRP A 316 7.60 -16.18 -0.42
C TRP A 316 7.80 -15.02 0.55
N LEU A 317 6.97 -15.00 1.59
CA LEU A 317 7.12 -14.12 2.74
C LEU A 317 7.38 -14.94 4.01
N GLY A 318 8.45 -14.60 4.72
CA GLY A 318 8.80 -15.20 6.01
C GLY A 318 8.27 -14.36 7.18
N LEU A 319 8.01 -15.01 8.31
CA LEU A 319 7.71 -14.32 9.57
C LEU A 319 8.97 -13.62 10.08
N ASP A 320 8.80 -12.46 10.72
CA ASP A 320 9.89 -11.83 11.45
C ASP A 320 10.11 -12.54 12.80
N PRO A 321 11.24 -13.24 13.02
CA PRO A 321 11.51 -13.96 14.27
C PRO A 321 11.69 -13.01 15.47
N GLN A 322 11.97 -11.74 15.23
CA GLN A 322 12.17 -10.75 16.31
C GLN A 322 10.85 -10.20 16.84
N MET A 323 9.77 -10.30 16.06
CA MET A 323 8.46 -9.81 16.45
C MET A 323 7.63 -10.87 17.15
N ARG A 324 7.24 -10.58 18.40
CA ARG A 324 6.19 -11.35 19.07
C ARG A 324 4.83 -11.00 18.45
N THR A 325 4.13 -12.02 17.98
CA THR A 325 2.84 -11.90 17.29
C THR A 325 1.76 -12.72 18.00
N GLY A 326 0.51 -12.55 17.58
CA GLY A 326 -0.63 -13.33 18.08
C GLY A 326 -1.38 -12.68 19.23
N TRP A 327 -2.42 -13.37 19.70
CA TRP A 327 -3.37 -12.85 20.69
C TRP A 327 -2.72 -12.47 22.02
N ALA A 328 -1.76 -13.28 22.49
CA ALA A 328 -1.03 -13.01 23.73
C ALA A 328 -0.18 -11.73 23.64
N ALA A 329 0.40 -11.45 22.47
CA ALA A 329 1.17 -10.24 22.21
C ALA A 329 0.29 -9.04 21.79
N MET A 330 -1.00 -9.26 21.52
CA MET A 330 -1.95 -8.28 20.95
C MET A 330 -1.40 -7.62 19.68
N ARG A 331 -0.69 -8.38 18.85
CA ARG A 331 -0.04 -7.90 17.62
C ARG A 331 -0.37 -8.80 16.44
N LEU A 332 -0.62 -8.17 15.29
CA LEU A 332 -0.79 -8.90 14.04
C LEU A 332 0.51 -9.64 13.66
N PRO A 333 0.42 -10.78 12.96
CA PRO A 333 1.60 -11.41 12.36
C PRO A 333 2.35 -10.42 11.47
N ALA A 334 3.65 -10.32 11.66
CA ALA A 334 4.53 -9.49 10.85
C ALA A 334 5.33 -10.39 9.91
N VAL A 335 5.30 -10.08 8.62
CA VAL A 335 5.93 -10.86 7.55
C VAL A 335 6.76 -9.95 6.65
N GLY A 336 7.86 -10.45 6.12
CA GLY A 336 8.72 -9.75 5.16
C GLY A 336 9.04 -10.65 3.97
N PHE A 337 9.44 -10.07 2.84
CA PHE A 337 9.88 -10.89 1.71
C PHE A 337 11.15 -11.64 2.06
N VAL A 338 11.21 -12.91 1.62
CA VAL A 338 12.46 -13.65 1.61
C VAL A 338 13.41 -12.96 0.60
N PRO A 339 14.66 -12.63 0.99
CA PRO A 339 15.61 -11.97 0.09
C PRO A 339 15.96 -12.85 -1.12
N GLU A 340 16.17 -12.25 -2.29
CA GLU A 340 16.54 -12.96 -3.53
C GLU A 340 17.88 -13.73 -3.46
N SER A 341 18.68 -13.49 -2.42
CA SER A 341 19.91 -14.26 -2.16
C SER A 341 19.63 -15.65 -1.60
N ASN A 342 18.44 -15.88 -1.06
CA ASN A 342 17.99 -17.20 -0.65
C ASN A 342 17.45 -17.97 -1.87
N ALA A 343 17.85 -19.24 -1.99
CA ALA A 343 17.38 -20.13 -3.05
C ALA A 343 15.86 -20.35 -3.00
N ASP A 344 15.28 -20.29 -1.80
CA ASP A 344 13.86 -20.56 -1.55
C ASP A 344 13.00 -19.29 -1.58
N ALA A 345 13.52 -18.18 -2.10
CA ALA A 345 12.77 -16.92 -2.20
C ALA A 345 11.59 -17.01 -3.19
N PHE A 346 11.72 -17.87 -4.19
CA PHE A 346 10.73 -18.11 -5.24
C PHE A 346 10.36 -19.58 -5.27
N GLY A 347 9.12 -19.87 -5.65
CA GLY A 347 8.66 -21.25 -5.74
C GLY A 347 7.34 -21.39 -6.48
N PHE A 348 6.77 -22.58 -6.41
CA PHE A 348 5.50 -22.90 -7.02
C PHE A 348 4.47 -23.32 -5.98
N ILE A 349 3.19 -23.05 -6.28
CA ILE A 349 2.06 -23.46 -5.46
C ILE A 349 1.02 -24.12 -6.38
N ASP A 350 0.52 -25.29 -5.99
CA ASP A 350 -0.70 -25.83 -6.58
C ASP A 350 -1.88 -24.94 -6.15
N PRO A 351 -2.70 -24.39 -7.07
CA PRO A 351 -3.90 -23.64 -6.71
C PRO A 351 -4.83 -24.36 -5.72
N GLN A 352 -4.74 -25.69 -5.58
CA GLN A 352 -5.46 -26.45 -4.55
C GLN A 352 -4.99 -26.18 -3.11
N GLU A 353 -3.74 -25.78 -2.91
CA GLU A 353 -3.18 -25.48 -1.59
C GLU A 353 -3.51 -24.06 -1.11
N VAL A 354 -3.99 -23.21 -2.02
CA VAL A 354 -4.38 -21.83 -1.70
C VAL A 354 -5.66 -21.82 -0.87
N LEU A 355 -5.54 -21.42 0.39
CA LEU A 355 -6.71 -21.30 1.28
C LEU A 355 -7.59 -20.12 0.88
N ARG A 356 -6.97 -18.96 0.62
CA ARG A 356 -7.63 -17.69 0.24
C ARG A 356 -6.63 -16.57 -0.03
N GLY A 357 -7.14 -15.44 -0.51
CA GLY A 357 -6.38 -14.20 -0.61
C GLY A 357 -6.12 -13.57 0.76
N VAL A 358 -5.02 -12.83 0.86
CA VAL A 358 -4.57 -12.13 2.06
C VAL A 358 -4.45 -10.64 1.79
N HIS A 359 -4.80 -9.83 2.79
CA HIS A 359 -4.54 -8.40 2.76
C HIS A 359 -3.32 -8.08 3.63
N LEU A 360 -2.21 -7.75 2.98
CA LEU A 360 -0.98 -7.32 3.64
C LEU A 360 -0.98 -5.80 3.80
N ILE A 361 -0.81 -5.32 5.03
CA ILE A 361 -0.73 -3.90 5.36
C ILE A 361 0.75 -3.51 5.50
N PRO A 362 1.29 -2.60 4.68
CA PRO A 362 2.66 -2.15 4.85
C PRO A 362 2.94 -1.60 6.25
N ALA A 363 4.03 -2.05 6.86
CA ALA A 363 4.45 -1.55 8.17
C ALA A 363 5.25 -0.25 7.99
N PHE A 364 4.56 0.86 7.72
CA PHE A 364 5.15 2.16 7.33
C PHE A 364 6.35 2.62 8.18
N HIS A 365 6.36 2.28 9.48
CA HIS A 365 7.40 2.65 10.44
C HIS A 365 8.72 1.87 10.27
N HIS A 366 8.72 0.79 9.49
CA HIS A 366 9.90 -0.01 9.17
C HIS A 366 10.54 0.40 7.84
N GLU A 367 10.02 1.45 7.19
CA GLU A 367 10.58 2.01 5.94
C GLU A 367 10.67 0.97 4.80
N HIS A 368 11.32 1.38 3.72
CA HIS A 368 11.52 0.60 2.51
C HIS A 368 12.96 0.07 2.42
N THR A 369 13.18 -0.86 1.51
CA THR A 369 14.50 -1.41 1.19
C THR A 369 14.62 -1.77 -0.29
N THR A 370 15.83 -1.66 -0.82
CA THR A 370 16.20 -2.13 -2.16
C THR A 370 16.95 -3.46 -2.11
N ASP A 371 17.31 -3.95 -0.91
CA ASP A 371 18.20 -5.10 -0.72
C ASP A 371 17.52 -6.46 -0.95
N LEU A 372 16.18 -6.51 -0.92
CA LEU A 372 15.42 -7.77 -0.96
C LEU A 372 15.24 -8.33 -2.38
N LEU A 373 15.29 -7.47 -3.40
CA LEU A 373 15.13 -7.84 -4.81
C LEU A 373 15.84 -6.81 -5.68
N ASN A 374 16.56 -7.24 -6.70
CA ASN A 374 17.21 -6.32 -7.63
C ASN A 374 16.17 -5.43 -8.35
N SER A 375 16.48 -4.16 -8.58
CA SER A 375 15.60 -3.23 -9.30
C SER A 375 15.35 -3.65 -10.75
N SER A 376 16.25 -4.42 -11.35
CA SER A 376 16.09 -4.98 -12.69
C SER A 376 15.31 -6.30 -12.74
N SER A 377 14.89 -6.86 -11.59
CA SER A 377 14.19 -8.15 -11.57
C SER A 377 12.82 -8.08 -12.24
N CYS A 378 12.48 -9.10 -13.03
CA CYS A 378 11.19 -9.27 -13.67
C CYS A 378 10.04 -9.51 -12.67
N CYS A 379 10.37 -9.81 -11.41
CA CYS A 379 9.42 -10.08 -10.33
C CYS A 379 9.01 -8.81 -9.57
N ARG A 380 9.55 -7.65 -9.92
CA ARG A 380 9.13 -6.36 -9.37
C ARG A 380 7.70 -6.04 -9.80
N HIS A 381 6.92 -5.52 -8.86
CA HIS A 381 5.52 -5.20 -9.09
C HIS A 381 5.40 -3.97 -10.00
N GLN A 382 4.95 -4.15 -11.24
CA GLN A 382 4.74 -3.06 -12.22
C GLN A 382 3.44 -2.27 -11.96
N GLY A 383 3.19 -1.91 -10.70
CA GLY A 383 2.06 -1.09 -10.29
C GLY A 383 2.43 0.38 -10.37
N LYS A 384 2.00 1.08 -11.42
CA LYS A 384 2.17 2.53 -11.57
C LYS A 384 1.33 3.29 -10.53
N SER A 385 1.76 3.31 -9.29
CA SER A 385 1.31 4.31 -8.33
C SER A 385 2.24 5.51 -8.48
N GLN A 386 1.66 6.68 -8.74
CA GLN A 386 2.36 7.89 -9.19
C GLN A 386 3.27 8.54 -8.13
N ASP A 387 3.35 7.93 -6.93
CA ASP A 387 3.93 8.51 -5.71
C ASP A 387 5.06 7.67 -5.09
N TYR A 388 5.42 6.50 -5.64
CA TYR A 388 6.48 5.64 -5.10
C TYR A 388 7.42 5.16 -6.22
N GLU A 389 8.73 5.25 -6.00
CA GLU A 389 9.73 4.67 -6.90
C GLU A 389 9.55 3.14 -6.90
N GLU A 390 9.29 2.55 -8.06
CA GLU A 390 8.97 1.13 -8.27
C GLU A 390 10.14 0.17 -7.97
N GLU A 391 11.21 0.68 -7.33
CA GLU A 391 12.48 0.01 -7.07
C GLU A 391 12.64 -0.45 -5.61
N GLU A 392 11.71 -0.12 -4.72
CA GLU A 392 11.80 -0.43 -3.30
C GLU A 392 10.70 -1.39 -2.82
N ASP A 393 11.08 -2.39 -2.03
CA ASP A 393 10.15 -3.26 -1.30
C ASP A 393 9.92 -2.68 0.11
N TRP A 394 8.77 -2.99 0.71
CA TRP A 394 8.58 -2.74 2.15
C TRP A 394 9.37 -3.78 2.96
N ASN A 395 10.01 -3.36 4.04
CA ASN A 395 10.73 -4.27 4.93
C ASN A 395 9.80 -5.29 5.59
N LEU A 396 8.62 -4.83 6.04
CA LEU A 396 7.65 -5.65 6.74
C LEU A 396 6.22 -5.28 6.36
N PHE A 397 5.34 -6.27 6.48
CA PHE A 397 3.90 -6.16 6.37
C PHE A 397 3.25 -6.76 7.59
N TYR A 398 2.13 -6.18 8.02
CA TYR A 398 1.22 -6.81 8.97
C TYR A 398 0.16 -7.59 8.21
N VAL A 399 -0.01 -8.86 8.56
CA VAL A 399 -1.07 -9.70 8.02
C VAL A 399 -2.39 -9.29 8.66
N ASN A 400 -3.32 -8.80 7.84
CA ASN A 400 -4.64 -8.46 8.34
C ASN A 400 -5.48 -9.72 8.55
N LEU A 401 -5.83 -9.99 9.80
CA LEU A 401 -6.68 -11.12 10.20
C LEU A 401 -8.17 -10.88 9.89
N TYR A 402 -8.57 -9.64 9.56
CA TYR A 402 -9.95 -9.27 9.29
C TYR A 402 -10.15 -8.86 7.83
N VAL A 403 -11.11 -9.53 7.19
CA VAL A 403 -11.58 -9.16 5.85
C VAL A 403 -12.50 -7.96 5.98
N SER A 404 -12.04 -6.77 5.60
CA SER A 404 -12.99 -5.74 5.19
C SER A 404 -13.56 -6.21 3.86
N THR A 405 -14.76 -6.79 3.86
CA THR A 405 -15.55 -6.87 2.65
C THR A 405 -15.64 -5.44 2.12
N SER A 406 -15.01 -5.16 0.99
CA SER A 406 -15.19 -3.88 0.30
C SER A 406 -16.70 -3.64 0.19
N PRO A 407 -17.20 -2.45 0.55
CA PRO A 407 -18.60 -2.17 0.36
C PRO A 407 -18.84 -2.25 -1.14
N SER A 408 -19.61 -3.26 -1.55
CA SER A 408 -20.22 -3.27 -2.86
C SER A 408 -20.93 -1.94 -3.03
N SER A 409 -20.34 -1.05 -3.81
CA SER A 409 -20.95 0.19 -4.25
C SER A 409 -22.10 -0.16 -5.20
N ASN A 410 -23.23 -0.52 -4.61
CA ASN A 410 -24.52 -0.60 -5.25
C ASN A 410 -25.51 0.14 -4.34
N LEU A 411 -25.56 1.46 -4.53
CA LEU A 411 -26.77 2.27 -4.45
C LEU A 411 -26.80 3.19 -5.67
#